data_AF-A0A7L1A9C5-F1
#
_entry.id   AF-A0A7L1A9C5-F1
#
_cell.length_a   1.000
_cell.length_b   1.000
_cell.length_c   1.000
_cell.angle_alpha   90.00
_cell.angle_beta   90.00
_cell.angle_gamma   90.00
#
_symmetry.space_group_name_H-M   'P 1'
#
loop_
_entity.id
_entity.type
_entity.pdbx_description
1 polymer ?
#
loop_
_entity_poly.entity_id
_entity_poly.type
_entity_poly.pdbx_seq_one_letter_code
_entity_poly.pdbx_strand_id
1 'polypeptide(L)'
;MRCLAARVNYKTLIVICALFTLVMVLLWNRCSSGTAGPFPRIPPGLERRGMAEEEPRQHSEETSPQEQQKAPPVAGAGRAPAPKYEEIDCVINEEHTVKGRREGNEVFLPFSWVEKYFEVYGKIAQYDGYDRFEFSHSYSKVYTQRAPYHPDGVFMSFEGYNVEVRDRVKCISGVEGVPLSTQWGPQGYFYPIQIAQYGLSHYSKNLTEKAPHVEVYETAEDRDRGRAGDWTVPKGCSLATVWDKAKLTGVKQFSAPDASEGVSLQLGNSRDFIISFDLKFVTNGSISVVLETTEKNQLFTVHYVSNTQLIAFRDRDIYYGIGARTSWSTLTRDLLTDLRKGVGLSNTKAVKQTKIMPKRVVRLVAKGRGFLDNVTISATAHMAAFFAASDWLVRNQDERGGWPIMVTRKLGEGFRSLEPGWYSAMAQGQAMSTLVRAYLLTRDAAFLGAALRATAPYKLPAEQRGVKAVFMNRHDWYEEYPTSPSSFVLNGFMYSLIGLYDLKETAGEKLGREARLLYERGMESLKAMLPLYDTGSGTIYDLRHFMLGTAPNLARWDYHTTHINQLQLLSTIDDSPIFKEFVKRWKSYLRGGRAKHN
;
A
#
# COMPACT_ATOMS: atom_id res chain seq x y z
N MET A 1 -6.19 -39.15 -26.07
CA MET A 1 -7.22 -38.95 -27.10
C MET A 1 -6.67 -38.03 -28.18
N ARG A 2 -7.01 -38.32 -29.45
CA ARG A 2 -6.30 -37.96 -30.69
C ARG A 2 -6.21 -36.45 -30.99
N CYS A 3 -5.06 -36.06 -31.55
CA CYS A 3 -4.73 -34.75 -32.10
C CYS A 3 -5.55 -34.42 -33.37
N LEU A 4 -5.93 -33.15 -33.53
CA LEU A 4 -6.27 -32.53 -34.81
C LEU A 4 -5.52 -31.20 -34.91
N ALA A 5 -4.38 -31.23 -35.60
CA ALA A 5 -3.63 -30.05 -36.00
C ALA A 5 -4.08 -29.65 -37.42
N ALA A 6 -4.79 -28.53 -37.54
CA ALA A 6 -5.12 -27.94 -38.83
C ALA A 6 -3.86 -27.25 -39.39
N ARG A 7 -3.28 -27.80 -40.47
CA ARG A 7 -2.19 -27.17 -41.22
C ARG A 7 -2.75 -26.04 -42.08
N VAL A 8 -2.51 -24.80 -41.69
CA VAL A 8 -2.78 -23.62 -42.53
C VAL A 8 -1.68 -23.52 -43.59
N ASN A 9 -2.06 -23.47 -44.86
CA ASN A 9 -1.15 -23.39 -46.00
C ASN A 9 -0.48 -22.01 -46.04
N TYR A 10 0.87 -21.96 -46.11
CA TYR A 10 1.65 -20.71 -46.06
C TYR A 10 1.26 -19.73 -47.18
N LYS A 11 0.79 -20.23 -48.33
CA LYS A 11 0.32 -19.39 -49.44
C LYS A 11 -0.93 -18.59 -49.06
N THR A 12 -1.82 -19.18 -48.26
CA THR A 12 -3.04 -18.52 -47.78
C THR A 12 -2.71 -17.43 -46.76
N LEU A 13 -1.70 -17.65 -45.91
CA LEU A 13 -1.24 -16.65 -44.94
C LEU A 13 -0.64 -15.41 -45.62
N ILE A 14 0.13 -15.60 -46.69
CA ILE A 14 0.71 -14.49 -47.46
C ILE A 14 -0.39 -13.64 -48.12
N VAL A 15 -1.41 -14.28 -48.70
CA VAL A 15 -2.54 -13.56 -49.31
C VAL A 15 -3.32 -12.76 -48.27
N ILE A 16 -3.54 -13.32 -47.08
CA ILE A 16 -4.21 -12.61 -45.97
C ILE A 16 -3.37 -11.41 -45.51
N CYS A 17 -2.06 -11.57 -45.36
CA CYS A 17 -1.16 -10.47 -45.00
C CYS A 17 -1.14 -9.36 -46.06
N ALA A 18 -1.14 -9.71 -47.35
CA ALA A 18 -1.17 -8.74 -48.44
C ALA A 18 -2.50 -7.98 -48.53
N LEU A 19 -3.63 -8.64 -48.25
CA LEU A 19 -4.94 -7.99 -48.16
C LEU A 19 -5.00 -7.02 -46.96
N PHE A 20 -4.42 -7.41 -45.82
CA PHE A 20 -4.41 -6.58 -44.62
C PHE A 20 -3.56 -5.30 -44.80
N THR A 21 -2.40 -5.41 -45.47
CA THR A 21 -1.58 -4.23 -45.80
C THR A 21 -2.26 -3.31 -46.81
N LEU A 22 -2.96 -3.86 -47.82
CA LEU A 22 -3.72 -3.06 -48.78
C LEU A 22 -4.84 -2.25 -48.09
N VAL A 23 -5.57 -2.88 -47.16
CA VAL A 23 -6.64 -2.21 -46.38
C VAL A 23 -6.07 -1.11 -45.49
N MET A 24 -4.91 -1.34 -44.85
CA MET A 24 -4.26 -0.32 -44.02
C MET A 24 -3.79 0.89 -44.83
N VAL A 25 -3.23 0.69 -46.03
CA VAL A 25 -2.82 1.78 -46.92
C VAL A 25 -4.02 2.58 -47.43
N LEU A 26 -5.14 1.91 -47.74
CA LEU A 26 -6.38 2.57 -48.16
C LEU A 26 -7.03 3.39 -47.03
N LEU A 27 -6.95 2.92 -45.78
CA LEU A 27 -7.42 3.64 -44.61
C LEU A 27 -6.52 4.86 -44.30
N TRP A 28 -5.20 4.72 -44.46
CA TRP A 28 -4.25 5.82 -44.25
C TRP A 28 -4.46 6.98 -45.24
N ASN A 29 -4.69 6.67 -46.52
CA ASN A 29 -4.93 7.70 -47.54
C ASN A 29 -6.28 8.41 -47.39
N ARG A 30 -7.27 7.83 -46.68
CA ARG A 30 -8.54 8.49 -46.36
C ARG A 30 -8.49 9.43 -45.14
N CYS A 31 -7.48 9.31 -44.28
CA CYS A 31 -7.32 10.18 -43.12
C CYS A 31 -6.44 11.43 -43.39
N SER A 32 -5.80 11.52 -44.55
CA SER A 32 -4.91 12.64 -44.92
C SER A 32 -5.63 13.81 -45.62
N SER A 33 -6.93 13.71 -45.89
CA SER A 33 -7.71 14.77 -46.55
C SER A 33 -8.78 15.33 -45.61
N GLY A 34 -8.35 16.20 -44.68
CA GLY A 34 -9.22 16.97 -43.78
C GLY A 34 -8.60 18.34 -43.50
N THR A 35 -9.09 19.35 -44.21
CA THR A 35 -8.71 20.77 -44.18
C THR A 35 -8.74 21.40 -42.78
N ALA A 36 -7.63 22.04 -42.37
CA ALA A 36 -7.56 22.89 -41.18
C ALA A 36 -8.04 24.31 -41.49
N GLY A 37 -9.09 24.78 -40.79
CA GLY A 37 -9.56 26.16 -40.81
C GLY A 37 -8.84 27.05 -39.78
N PRO A 38 -8.87 28.39 -39.92
CA PRO A 38 -8.05 29.30 -39.13
C PRO A 38 -8.70 29.69 -37.78
N PHE A 39 -7.90 29.73 -36.72
CA PHE A 39 -8.28 30.22 -35.39
C PHE A 39 -8.44 31.77 -35.37
N PRO A 40 -9.40 32.33 -34.61
CA PRO A 40 -9.57 33.77 -34.49
C PRO A 40 -8.67 34.42 -33.43
N ARG A 41 -8.25 35.65 -33.73
CA ARG A 41 -7.41 36.57 -32.93
C ARG A 41 -8.18 37.19 -31.76
N ILE A 42 -7.48 37.46 -30.64
CA ILE A 42 -7.95 38.27 -29.51
C ILE A 42 -7.31 39.68 -29.60
N PRO A 43 -8.03 40.80 -29.31
CA PRO A 43 -7.50 42.17 -29.42
C PRO A 43 -6.83 42.68 -28.13
N PRO A 44 -6.02 43.76 -28.19
CA PRO A 44 -5.21 44.25 -27.07
C PRO A 44 -5.83 45.46 -26.34
N GLY A 45 -5.48 45.60 -25.05
CA GLY A 45 -5.38 46.89 -24.35
C GLY A 45 -6.16 47.02 -23.04
N LEU A 46 -5.44 47.15 -21.91
CA LEU A 46 -5.56 48.30 -20.99
C LEU A 46 -4.49 48.27 -19.88
N GLU A 47 -3.63 49.29 -19.95
CA GLU A 47 -2.78 49.95 -18.94
C GLU A 47 -3.38 50.03 -17.50
N ARG A 48 -2.67 50.20 -16.36
CA ARG A 48 -1.42 50.91 -16.05
C ARG A 48 -1.03 50.72 -14.55
N ARG A 49 0.27 50.98 -14.28
CA ARG A 49 0.89 51.69 -13.12
C ARG A 49 1.22 51.00 -11.79
N GLY A 50 2.52 51.11 -11.45
CA GLY A 50 3.10 51.07 -10.11
C GLY A 50 4.62 50.82 -10.12
N MET A 51 5.43 51.86 -10.38
CA MET A 51 6.91 51.84 -10.34
C MET A 51 7.46 51.77 -8.91
N ALA A 52 8.60 51.08 -8.71
CA ALA A 52 9.81 51.62 -8.07
C ALA A 52 10.99 50.67 -8.34
N GLU A 53 12.11 51.27 -8.76
CA GLU A 53 13.38 50.65 -9.22
C GLU A 53 14.29 50.23 -8.06
N GLU A 54 15.08 49.17 -8.26
CA GLU A 54 16.54 49.14 -8.01
C GLU A 54 17.20 47.89 -8.63
N GLU A 55 18.42 48.08 -9.14
CA GLU A 55 19.16 47.24 -10.10
C GLU A 55 19.51 45.79 -9.66
N PRO A 56 19.70 44.89 -10.64
CA PRO A 56 20.71 43.84 -10.51
C PRO A 56 21.65 43.71 -11.71
N ARG A 57 22.93 43.87 -11.38
CA ARG A 57 24.14 43.18 -11.87
C ARG A 57 23.98 42.22 -13.07
N GLN A 58 24.78 42.56 -14.09
CA GLN A 58 25.11 41.82 -15.31
C GLN A 58 25.19 40.29 -15.15
N HIS A 59 24.33 39.58 -15.88
CA HIS A 59 24.59 38.21 -16.34
C HIS A 59 24.93 38.26 -17.82
N SER A 60 26.11 37.74 -18.14
CA SER A 60 26.65 37.49 -19.47
C SER A 60 25.83 36.41 -20.18
N GLU A 61 25.11 36.80 -21.22
CA GLU A 61 24.65 35.92 -22.28
C GLU A 61 25.84 35.58 -23.18
N GLU A 62 26.27 34.31 -23.19
CA GLU A 62 27.09 33.78 -24.28
C GLU A 62 26.22 32.91 -25.18
N THR A 63 26.02 33.48 -26.37
CA THR A 63 25.65 32.88 -27.64
C THR A 63 26.22 31.48 -27.89
N SER A 64 25.34 30.59 -28.34
CA SER A 64 25.66 29.30 -28.94
C SER A 64 26.19 29.48 -30.37
N PRO A 65 27.37 28.96 -30.74
CA PRO A 65 27.75 28.78 -32.13
C PRO A 65 27.48 27.34 -32.58
N GLN A 66 26.64 27.20 -33.60
CA GLN A 66 26.62 26.03 -34.47
C GLN A 66 27.95 25.95 -35.23
N GLU A 67 28.81 25.00 -34.88
CA GLU A 67 29.90 24.55 -35.76
C GLU A 67 29.68 23.10 -36.17
N GLN A 68 29.34 22.93 -37.46
CA GLN A 68 29.45 21.67 -38.18
C GLN A 68 30.93 21.31 -38.33
N GLN A 69 31.46 20.44 -37.47
CA GLN A 69 32.74 19.79 -37.72
C GLN A 69 32.55 18.67 -38.74
N LYS A 70 32.90 18.94 -40.00
CA LYS A 70 33.17 17.93 -41.04
C LYS A 70 34.35 17.06 -40.58
N ALA A 71 34.18 15.74 -40.63
CA ALA A 71 35.24 14.77 -40.40
C ALA A 71 36.37 14.92 -41.45
N PRO A 72 37.66 14.72 -41.09
CA PRO A 72 38.77 14.78 -42.05
C PRO A 72 38.79 13.53 -42.96
N PRO A 73 39.40 13.61 -44.16
CA PRO A 73 39.49 12.47 -45.07
C PRO A 73 40.42 11.38 -44.49
N VAL A 74 39.95 10.13 -44.57
CA VAL A 74 40.68 8.94 -44.15
C VAL A 74 41.84 8.68 -45.12
N ALA A 75 43.06 9.02 -44.70
CA ALA A 75 44.28 8.52 -45.33
C ALA A 75 44.58 7.11 -44.79
N GLY A 76 44.91 6.19 -45.70
CA GLY A 76 45.17 4.78 -45.39
C GLY A 76 46.36 4.59 -44.45
N ALA A 77 46.08 3.98 -43.30
CA ALA A 77 47.06 3.30 -42.46
C ALA A 77 46.43 1.96 -42.06
N GLY A 78 47.20 0.87 -42.14
CA GLY A 78 46.71 -0.51 -42.06
C GLY A 78 45.80 -0.75 -40.85
N ARG A 79 44.60 -1.27 -41.10
CA ARG A 79 43.70 -1.75 -40.06
C ARG A 79 44.36 -2.93 -39.35
N ALA A 80 44.90 -2.71 -38.15
CA ALA A 80 45.03 -3.79 -37.19
C ALA A 80 43.66 -4.48 -37.07
N PRO A 81 43.59 -5.82 -37.06
CA PRO A 81 42.32 -6.51 -36.97
C PRO A 81 41.58 -6.04 -35.71
N ALA A 82 40.30 -5.70 -35.85
CA ALA A 82 39.46 -5.36 -34.70
C ALA A 82 39.60 -6.47 -33.65
N PRO A 83 39.75 -6.14 -32.36
CA PRO A 83 39.90 -7.13 -31.31
C PRO A 83 38.74 -8.14 -31.41
N LYS A 84 39.07 -9.43 -31.45
CA LYS A 84 38.06 -10.48 -31.57
C LYS A 84 37.29 -10.57 -30.27
N TYR A 85 35.96 -10.59 -30.36
CA TYR A 85 35.09 -10.92 -29.24
C TYR A 85 35.12 -12.42 -29.00
N GLU A 86 35.74 -12.85 -27.91
CA GLU A 86 35.97 -14.26 -27.61
C GLU A 86 35.57 -14.64 -26.18
N GLU A 87 35.34 -15.93 -25.95
CA GLU A 87 35.10 -16.45 -24.60
C GLU A 87 36.41 -16.54 -23.82
N ILE A 88 36.34 -16.21 -22.52
CA ILE A 88 37.45 -16.36 -21.58
C ILE A 88 36.93 -16.95 -20.27
N ASP A 89 37.75 -17.78 -19.64
CA ASP A 89 37.50 -18.29 -18.29
C ASP A 89 37.87 -17.21 -17.25
N CYS A 90 36.92 -16.86 -16.39
CA CYS A 90 37.12 -15.91 -15.29
C CYS A 90 37.08 -16.66 -13.97
N VAL A 91 38.24 -16.81 -13.32
CA VAL A 91 38.36 -17.45 -12.01
C VAL A 91 38.01 -16.43 -10.92
N ILE A 92 37.01 -16.74 -10.10
CA ILE A 92 36.49 -15.85 -9.04
C ILE A 92 37.03 -16.34 -7.69
N ASN A 93 37.85 -15.50 -7.04
CA ASN A 93 38.47 -15.76 -5.74
C ASN A 93 39.13 -17.14 -5.60
N GLU A 94 39.67 -17.69 -6.70
CA GLU A 94 40.31 -19.02 -6.73
C GLU A 94 39.36 -20.20 -6.43
N GLU A 95 38.04 -20.00 -6.36
CA GLU A 95 37.08 -21.03 -5.95
C GLU A 95 36.26 -21.60 -7.11
N HIS A 96 35.82 -20.75 -8.04
CA HIS A 96 34.95 -21.16 -9.15
C HIS A 96 35.22 -20.37 -10.42
N THR A 97 34.92 -20.97 -11.57
CA THR A 97 35.12 -20.38 -12.88
C THR A 97 33.79 -20.02 -13.52
N VAL A 98 33.67 -18.79 -14.03
CA VAL A 98 32.53 -18.34 -14.84
C VAL A 98 32.98 -18.01 -16.26
N LYS A 99 32.05 -18.13 -17.22
CA LYS A 99 32.30 -17.81 -18.64
C LYS A 99 32.11 -16.33 -18.89
N GLY A 100 33.22 -15.61 -19.12
CA GLY A 100 33.24 -14.21 -19.52
C GLY A 100 33.36 -14.03 -21.03
N ARG A 101 33.56 -12.78 -21.43
CA ARG A 101 33.88 -12.38 -22.80
C ARG A 101 35.05 -11.40 -22.79
N ARG A 102 35.92 -11.46 -23.78
CA ARG A 102 37.07 -10.57 -23.93
C ARG A 102 37.03 -9.89 -25.28
N GLU A 103 37.33 -8.59 -25.29
CA GLU A 103 37.58 -7.82 -26.51
C GLU A 103 38.86 -7.00 -26.32
N GLY A 104 39.97 -7.51 -26.86
CA GLY A 104 41.29 -6.91 -26.62
C GLY A 104 41.70 -7.07 -25.16
N ASN A 105 41.84 -5.95 -24.45
CA ASN A 105 42.19 -5.93 -23.02
C ASN A 105 40.95 -5.86 -22.10
N GLU A 106 39.77 -5.58 -22.64
CA GLU A 106 38.54 -5.46 -21.84
C GLU A 106 37.95 -6.84 -21.57
N VAL A 107 37.55 -7.08 -20.32
CA VAL A 107 36.89 -8.32 -19.89
C VAL A 107 35.48 -8.00 -19.41
N PHE A 108 34.49 -8.65 -20.03
CA PHE A 108 33.08 -8.52 -19.72
C PHE A 108 32.62 -9.74 -18.90
N LEU A 109 32.04 -9.48 -17.74
CA LEU A 109 31.47 -10.51 -16.87
C LEU A 109 29.96 -10.64 -17.10
N PRO A 110 29.42 -11.88 -17.06
CA PRO A 110 27.99 -12.08 -17.27
C PRO A 110 27.17 -11.49 -16.11
N PHE A 111 26.15 -10.70 -16.43
CA PHE A 111 25.32 -10.06 -15.40
C PHE A 111 24.61 -11.07 -14.50
N SER A 112 24.30 -12.28 -14.98
CA SER A 112 23.73 -13.36 -14.17
C SER A 112 24.62 -13.79 -13.00
N TRP A 113 25.94 -13.62 -13.11
CA TRP A 113 26.87 -13.78 -12.00
C TRP A 113 26.94 -12.51 -11.14
N VAL A 114 27.07 -11.34 -11.76
CA VAL A 114 27.14 -10.03 -11.07
C VAL A 114 25.93 -9.82 -10.14
N GLU A 115 24.73 -10.13 -10.63
CA GLU A 115 23.46 -10.02 -9.90
C GLU A 115 23.49 -10.79 -8.58
N LYS A 116 23.97 -12.04 -8.61
CA LYS A 116 24.01 -12.93 -7.44
C LYS A 116 25.18 -12.62 -6.52
N TYR A 117 26.34 -12.33 -7.09
CA TYR A 117 27.57 -12.14 -6.33
C TYR A 117 27.57 -10.81 -5.56
N PHE A 118 27.07 -9.74 -6.17
CA PHE A 118 26.99 -8.42 -5.54
C PHE A 118 25.61 -8.07 -4.98
N GLU A 119 24.62 -8.96 -5.13
CA GLU A 119 23.22 -8.75 -4.72
C GLU A 119 22.62 -7.45 -5.29
N VAL A 120 22.88 -7.19 -6.57
CA VAL A 120 22.42 -6.03 -7.35
C VAL A 120 21.33 -6.45 -8.34
N TYR A 121 20.67 -5.49 -9.00
CA TYR A 121 19.49 -5.75 -9.82
C TYR A 121 19.65 -5.21 -11.23
N GLY A 122 19.07 -5.89 -12.21
CA GLY A 122 19.09 -5.42 -13.58
C GLY A 122 18.02 -6.05 -14.47
N LYS A 123 17.63 -5.33 -15.51
CA LYS A 123 16.68 -5.83 -16.51
C LYS A 123 16.92 -5.18 -17.87
N ILE A 124 16.51 -5.84 -18.93
CA ILE A 124 16.43 -5.24 -20.27
C ILE A 124 15.06 -4.56 -20.39
N ALA A 125 15.07 -3.25 -20.62
CA ALA A 125 13.89 -2.45 -20.91
C ALA A 125 13.81 -2.19 -22.42
N GLN A 126 12.62 -2.41 -22.98
CA GLN A 126 12.34 -2.19 -24.40
C GLN A 126 11.82 -0.76 -24.59
N TYR A 127 12.48 -0.01 -25.46
CA TYR A 127 12.08 1.32 -25.90
C TYR A 127 11.75 1.29 -27.38
N ASP A 128 11.11 2.35 -27.87
CA ASP A 128 10.82 2.47 -29.30
C ASP A 128 12.13 2.51 -30.10
N GLY A 129 12.38 1.46 -30.87
CA GLY A 129 13.55 1.31 -31.73
C GLY A 129 14.85 0.80 -31.06
N TYR A 130 14.88 0.55 -29.74
CA TYR A 130 16.08 0.00 -29.09
C TYR A 130 15.82 -0.66 -27.73
N ASP A 131 16.69 -1.58 -27.35
CA ASP A 131 16.71 -2.20 -26.02
C ASP A 131 17.82 -1.58 -25.17
N ARG A 132 17.57 -1.43 -23.87
CA ARG A 132 18.55 -0.91 -22.91
C ARG A 132 18.58 -1.74 -21.64
N PHE A 133 19.77 -2.14 -21.22
CA PHE A 133 19.97 -2.73 -19.90
C PHE A 133 19.96 -1.64 -18.83
N GLU A 134 19.07 -1.77 -17.84
CA GLU A 134 18.97 -0.88 -16.70
C GLU A 134 19.51 -1.57 -15.45
N PHE A 135 20.62 -1.07 -14.92
CA PHE A 135 21.21 -1.52 -13.66
C PHE A 135 20.66 -0.71 -12.48
N SER A 136 20.45 -1.37 -11.35
CA SER A 136 20.15 -0.73 -10.08
C SER A 136 20.85 -1.42 -8.92
N HIS A 137 21.47 -0.63 -8.04
CA HIS A 137 22.10 -1.16 -6.84
C HIS A 137 21.06 -1.62 -5.78
N SER A 138 19.84 -1.08 -5.84
CA SER A 138 18.76 -1.38 -4.89
C SER A 138 17.38 -1.39 -5.57
N TYR A 139 16.36 -2.00 -4.97
CA TYR A 139 15.02 -2.14 -5.57
C TYR A 139 13.95 -1.18 -5.00
N SER A 140 14.22 -0.49 -3.90
CA SER A 140 13.25 0.37 -3.21
C SER A 140 13.55 1.86 -3.41
N LYS A 141 12.52 2.70 -3.32
CA LYS A 141 12.62 4.15 -3.53
C LYS A 141 12.30 4.92 -2.25
N VAL A 142 13.03 6.01 -2.05
CA VAL A 142 12.76 6.97 -0.96
C VAL A 142 11.55 7.82 -1.32
N TYR A 143 10.71 8.09 -0.33
CA TYR A 143 9.54 8.93 -0.49
C TYR A 143 9.93 10.40 -0.66
N THR A 144 9.35 11.05 -1.67
CA THR A 144 9.51 12.48 -1.91
C THR A 144 8.56 13.25 -0.99
N GLN A 145 9.04 13.62 0.19
CA GLN A 145 8.26 14.41 1.15
C GLN A 145 7.99 15.80 0.57
N ARG A 146 6.71 16.20 0.57
CA ARG A 146 6.24 17.46 -0.03
C ARG A 146 6.18 18.63 0.97
N ALA A 147 6.02 18.33 2.25
CA ALA A 147 5.87 19.32 3.32
C ALA A 147 6.43 18.78 4.64
N PRO A 148 6.74 19.66 5.61
CA PRO A 148 7.02 19.25 6.99
C PRO A 148 5.89 18.38 7.57
N TYR A 149 6.24 17.45 8.45
CA TYR A 149 5.27 16.54 9.02
C TYR A 149 4.39 17.21 10.08
N HIS A 150 3.08 16.93 10.02
CA HIS A 150 2.09 17.37 11.00
C HIS A 150 1.08 16.23 11.29
N PRO A 151 0.49 16.14 12.51
CA PRO A 151 -0.32 14.98 12.91
C PRO A 151 -1.62 14.76 12.12
N ASP A 152 -2.23 15.80 11.56
CA ASP A 152 -3.39 15.74 10.66
C ASP A 152 -3.02 15.57 9.18
N GLY A 153 -1.74 15.38 8.87
CA GLY A 153 -1.23 15.18 7.52
C GLY A 153 -1.14 13.71 7.13
N VAL A 154 -0.67 13.51 5.89
CA VAL A 154 -0.24 12.20 5.38
C VAL A 154 0.74 11.55 6.35
N PHE A 155 0.53 10.27 6.66
CA PHE A 155 1.42 9.54 7.54
C PHE A 155 2.64 9.04 6.76
N MET A 156 3.73 9.80 6.80
CA MET A 156 4.99 9.48 6.13
C MET A 156 4.79 9.19 4.63
N SER A 157 4.99 7.94 4.20
CA SER A 157 4.87 7.50 2.81
C SER A 157 3.63 6.61 2.56
N PHE A 158 2.67 6.61 3.49
CA PHE A 158 1.59 5.61 3.50
C PHE A 158 0.53 5.84 2.42
N GLU A 159 0.53 6.99 1.75
CA GLU A 159 -0.27 7.21 0.53
C GLU A 159 0.03 6.16 -0.56
N GLY A 160 1.28 5.69 -0.65
CA GLY A 160 1.68 4.65 -1.61
C GLY A 160 1.52 3.22 -1.10
N TYR A 161 1.01 3.03 0.13
CA TYR A 161 0.91 1.70 0.75
C TYR A 161 -0.44 1.07 0.44
N ASN A 162 -0.41 -0.11 -0.17
CA ASN A 162 -1.58 -0.98 -0.30
C ASN A 162 -1.43 -2.12 0.71
N VAL A 163 -2.17 -2.05 1.82
CA VAL A 163 -1.97 -2.99 2.95
C VAL A 163 -2.70 -4.29 2.66
N GLU A 164 -3.93 -4.18 2.24
CA GLU A 164 -4.90 -5.22 1.91
C GLU A 164 -4.39 -6.19 0.83
N VAL A 165 -3.57 -5.73 -0.12
CA VAL A 165 -3.02 -6.60 -1.18
C VAL A 165 -1.90 -7.52 -0.70
N ARG A 166 -1.30 -7.26 0.46
CA ARG A 166 -0.20 -8.06 1.00
C ARG A 166 -0.68 -9.50 1.23
N ASP A 167 0.18 -10.46 0.90
CA ASP A 167 -0.08 -11.91 1.01
C ASP A 167 -0.40 -12.37 2.45
N ARG A 168 0.18 -11.71 3.44
CA ARG A 168 -0.05 -11.90 4.87
C ARG A 168 -1.36 -11.30 5.39
N VAL A 169 -2.12 -10.58 4.57
CA VAL A 169 -3.52 -10.21 4.88
C VAL A 169 -4.40 -11.32 4.34
N LYS A 170 -5.01 -12.10 5.23
CA LYS A 170 -5.90 -13.21 4.86
C LYS A 170 -7.16 -12.70 4.15
N CYS A 171 -7.79 -11.68 4.75
CA CYS A 171 -8.94 -10.96 4.21
C CYS A 171 -9.22 -9.71 5.05
N ILE A 172 -10.18 -8.88 4.60
CA ILE A 172 -10.79 -7.85 5.44
C ILE A 172 -12.00 -8.47 6.14
N SER A 173 -11.99 -8.51 7.48
CA SER A 173 -13.07 -9.09 8.28
C SER A 173 -14.43 -8.48 7.89
N GLY A 174 -15.45 -9.32 7.67
CA GLY A 174 -16.81 -8.84 7.41
C GLY A 174 -17.47 -8.22 8.64
N VAL A 175 -17.13 -8.73 9.83
CA VAL A 175 -17.63 -8.22 11.12
C VAL A 175 -16.95 -6.91 11.48
N GLU A 176 -15.61 -6.88 11.46
CA GLU A 176 -14.82 -5.76 11.99
C GLU A 176 -14.43 -4.71 10.95
N GLY A 177 -14.50 -5.02 9.65
CA GLY A 177 -14.09 -4.10 8.58
C GLY A 177 -12.58 -3.82 8.50
N VAL A 178 -11.75 -4.62 9.18
CA VAL A 178 -10.28 -4.45 9.25
C VAL A 178 -9.54 -5.72 8.82
N PRO A 179 -8.26 -5.62 8.41
CA PRO A 179 -7.50 -6.79 7.97
C PRO A 179 -7.24 -7.82 9.08
N LEU A 180 -7.32 -9.10 8.71
CA LEU A 180 -6.86 -10.22 9.53
C LEU A 180 -5.51 -10.73 9.01
N SER A 181 -4.52 -10.85 9.89
CA SER A 181 -3.15 -11.22 9.53
C SER A 181 -2.89 -12.72 9.66
N THR A 182 -2.03 -13.27 8.81
CA THR A 182 -1.49 -14.63 8.91
C THR A 182 0.03 -14.67 9.03
N GLN A 183 0.66 -13.54 9.33
CA GLN A 183 2.12 -13.36 9.25
C GLN A 183 2.92 -14.39 10.04
N TRP A 184 2.48 -14.74 11.25
CA TRP A 184 3.15 -15.73 12.11
C TRP A 184 2.28 -16.94 12.46
N GLY A 185 1.07 -17.03 11.91
CA GLY A 185 0.15 -18.12 12.21
C GLY A 185 -0.94 -18.25 11.14
N PRO A 186 -1.14 -19.44 10.54
CA PRO A 186 -2.13 -19.65 9.47
C PRO A 186 -3.58 -19.51 9.94
N GLN A 187 -3.84 -19.63 11.25
CA GLN A 187 -5.15 -19.49 11.88
C GLN A 187 -5.80 -18.13 11.61
N GLY A 188 -4.98 -17.10 11.39
CA GLY A 188 -5.46 -15.73 11.28
C GLY A 188 -5.62 -15.08 12.66
N TYR A 189 -5.18 -13.84 12.81
CA TYR A 189 -5.33 -13.06 14.03
C TYR A 189 -5.36 -11.56 13.69
N PHE A 190 -6.06 -10.78 14.50
CA PHE A 190 -6.03 -9.32 14.37
C PHE A 190 -4.68 -8.80 14.86
N TYR A 191 -3.96 -8.13 13.96
CA TYR A 191 -2.63 -7.60 14.26
C TYR A 191 -2.68 -6.08 14.27
N PRO A 192 -2.55 -5.41 15.44
CA PRO A 192 -2.80 -3.97 15.57
C PRO A 192 -1.93 -3.12 14.65
N ILE A 193 -0.68 -3.52 14.39
CA ILE A 193 0.20 -2.83 13.42
C ILE A 193 -0.40 -2.86 12.01
N GLN A 194 -0.89 -4.01 11.56
CA GLN A 194 -1.48 -4.12 10.23
C GLN A 194 -2.79 -3.33 10.12
N ILE A 195 -3.59 -3.30 11.19
CA ILE A 195 -4.85 -2.55 11.24
C ILE A 195 -4.58 -1.04 11.27
N ALA A 196 -3.64 -0.57 12.07
CA ALA A 196 -3.22 0.83 12.09
C ALA A 196 -2.64 1.27 10.74
N GLN A 197 -1.81 0.44 10.09
CA GLN A 197 -1.30 0.73 8.73
C GLN A 197 -2.42 0.81 7.70
N TYR A 198 -3.41 -0.07 7.79
CA TYR A 198 -4.59 -0.04 6.93
C TYR A 198 -5.30 1.32 7.08
N GLY A 199 -5.62 1.71 8.31
CA GLY A 199 -6.21 3.02 8.59
C GLY A 199 -5.36 4.19 8.09
N LEU A 200 -4.09 4.27 8.49
CA LEU A 200 -3.18 5.37 8.14
C LEU A 200 -2.93 5.49 6.63
N SER A 201 -2.89 4.37 5.90
CA SER A 201 -2.76 4.38 4.44
C SER A 201 -4.01 4.90 3.75
N HIS A 202 -5.19 4.47 4.18
CA HIS A 202 -6.44 5.00 3.65
C HIS A 202 -6.62 6.49 4.00
N TYR A 203 -6.31 6.91 5.24
CA TYR A 203 -6.29 8.32 5.62
C TYR A 203 -5.38 9.15 4.70
N SER A 204 -4.16 8.67 4.47
CA SER A 204 -3.18 9.36 3.62
C SER A 204 -3.66 9.46 2.16
N LYS A 205 -4.21 8.37 1.61
CA LYS A 205 -4.79 8.36 0.26
C LYS A 205 -5.97 9.32 0.13
N ASN A 206 -6.81 9.43 1.15
CA ASN A 206 -7.91 10.39 1.17
C ASN A 206 -7.44 11.84 0.98
N LEU A 207 -6.24 12.18 1.48
CA LEU A 207 -5.67 13.51 1.34
C LEU A 207 -4.99 13.76 -0.01
N THR A 208 -4.66 12.71 -0.77
CA THR A 208 -3.82 12.82 -1.98
C THR A 208 -4.50 12.40 -3.26
N GLU A 209 -5.45 11.47 -3.17
CA GLU A 209 -6.23 11.01 -4.31
C GLU A 209 -7.39 11.99 -4.60
N LYS A 210 -7.91 11.93 -5.82
CA LYS A 210 -9.09 12.73 -6.19
C LYS A 210 -10.32 12.20 -5.45
N ALA A 211 -11.27 13.09 -5.18
CA ALA A 211 -12.57 12.70 -4.65
C ALA A 211 -13.20 11.59 -5.53
N PRO A 212 -13.72 10.51 -4.94
CA PRO A 212 -14.20 9.37 -5.69
C PRO A 212 -15.46 9.71 -6.48
N HIS A 213 -15.62 9.09 -7.65
CA HIS A 213 -16.95 8.95 -8.23
C HIS A 213 -17.81 8.10 -7.29
N VAL A 214 -19.06 8.49 -7.10
CA VAL A 214 -20.06 7.78 -6.30
C VAL A 214 -21.33 7.70 -7.14
N GLU A 215 -21.76 6.48 -7.42
CA GLU A 215 -23.03 6.18 -8.09
C GLU A 215 -24.01 5.64 -7.05
N VAL A 216 -25.19 6.25 -6.99
CA VAL A 216 -26.26 5.90 -6.05
C VAL A 216 -27.33 5.13 -6.82
N TYR A 217 -27.71 3.95 -6.31
CA TYR A 217 -28.67 3.05 -6.94
C TYR A 217 -30.01 2.97 -6.21
N GLU A 218 -30.03 3.27 -4.91
CA GLU A 218 -31.23 3.19 -4.09
C GLU A 218 -31.14 4.11 -2.88
N THR A 219 -32.12 5.00 -2.73
CA THR A 219 -32.31 5.89 -1.57
C THR A 219 -33.68 5.75 -0.92
N ALA A 220 -34.58 4.97 -1.53
CA ALA A 220 -35.97 4.79 -1.16
C ALA A 220 -36.81 6.08 -1.08
N GLU A 221 -36.36 7.19 -1.68
CA GLU A 221 -37.09 8.45 -1.78
C GLU A 221 -37.91 8.60 -3.08
N ASP A 222 -39.01 9.37 -3.02
CA ASP A 222 -39.92 9.64 -4.15
C ASP A 222 -39.26 10.37 -5.34
N ARG A 223 -38.09 11.00 -5.14
CA ARG A 223 -37.33 11.67 -6.21
C ARG A 223 -36.79 10.71 -7.26
N ASP A 224 -36.79 9.40 -6.98
CA ASP A 224 -36.31 8.36 -7.88
C ASP A 224 -37.35 7.91 -8.93
N ARG A 225 -38.50 8.56 -9.11
CA ARG A 225 -39.52 8.13 -10.11
C ARG A 225 -39.03 8.01 -11.56
N GLY A 226 -37.88 8.61 -11.93
CA GLY A 226 -37.24 8.44 -13.25
C GLY A 226 -36.02 7.52 -13.29
N ARG A 227 -35.52 7.05 -12.13
CA ARG A 227 -34.33 6.19 -11.95
C ARG A 227 -34.52 5.17 -10.81
N ALA A 228 -35.76 4.78 -10.52
CA ALA A 228 -36.08 3.85 -9.45
C ALA A 228 -35.29 2.56 -9.68
N GLY A 229 -34.60 2.07 -8.64
CA GLY A 229 -33.77 0.88 -8.74
C GLY A 229 -34.51 -0.25 -9.44
N ASP A 230 -33.89 -0.84 -10.46
CA ASP A 230 -34.48 -1.92 -11.26
C ASP A 230 -34.47 -3.21 -10.41
N TRP A 231 -35.48 -3.32 -9.55
CA TRP A 231 -35.68 -4.44 -8.63
C TRP A 231 -36.50 -5.55 -9.30
N THR A 232 -35.94 -6.75 -9.29
CA THR A 232 -36.69 -7.99 -9.58
C THR A 232 -37.14 -8.61 -8.25
N VAL A 233 -38.44 -8.89 -8.13
CA VAL A 233 -39.06 -9.52 -6.95
C VAL A 233 -39.69 -10.85 -7.37
N PRO A 234 -39.02 -12.00 -7.13
CA PRO A 234 -39.55 -13.30 -7.49
C PRO A 234 -40.81 -13.68 -6.70
N LYS A 235 -41.57 -14.66 -7.20
CA LYS A 235 -42.77 -15.18 -6.52
C LYS A 235 -42.42 -15.68 -5.11
N GLY A 236 -43.17 -15.23 -4.10
CA GLY A 236 -42.94 -15.57 -2.70
C GLY A 236 -41.95 -14.64 -1.98
N CYS A 237 -41.39 -13.65 -2.66
CA CYS A 237 -40.63 -12.55 -2.07
C CYS A 237 -41.48 -11.26 -2.02
N SER A 238 -41.10 -10.31 -1.19
CA SER A 238 -41.70 -8.97 -1.14
C SER A 238 -40.65 -7.89 -0.98
N LEU A 239 -40.90 -6.74 -1.61
CA LEU A 239 -40.12 -5.52 -1.47
C LEU A 239 -41.09 -4.34 -1.33
N ALA A 240 -40.91 -3.51 -0.31
CA ALA A 240 -41.72 -2.31 -0.08
C ALA A 240 -40.85 -1.15 0.39
N THR A 241 -41.20 0.06 0.02
CA THR A 241 -40.66 1.26 0.68
C THR A 241 -41.47 1.51 1.95
N VAL A 242 -40.78 1.63 3.09
CA VAL A 242 -41.40 1.93 4.39
C VAL A 242 -40.64 3.06 5.09
N TRP A 243 -41.32 3.82 5.93
CA TRP A 243 -40.68 4.86 6.73
C TRP A 243 -40.00 4.25 7.96
N ASP A 244 -38.69 4.45 8.13
CA ASP A 244 -37.95 4.02 9.33
C ASP A 244 -37.79 5.20 10.29
N LYS A 245 -38.37 5.07 11.49
CA LYS A 245 -38.35 6.13 12.51
C LYS A 245 -36.96 6.41 13.08
N ALA A 246 -36.06 5.43 13.08
CA ALA A 246 -34.71 5.61 13.63
C ALA A 246 -33.81 6.37 12.64
N LYS A 247 -34.02 6.16 11.34
CA LYS A 247 -33.31 6.87 10.27
C LYS A 247 -33.96 8.16 9.80
N LEU A 248 -35.24 8.36 10.08
CA LEU A 248 -36.02 9.50 9.59
C LEU A 248 -36.01 9.62 8.06
N THR A 249 -36.03 8.48 7.37
CA THR A 249 -36.07 8.39 5.91
C THR A 249 -36.90 7.17 5.45
N GLY A 250 -37.27 7.15 4.17
CA GLY A 250 -37.78 5.95 3.51
C GLY A 250 -36.67 4.91 3.39
N VAL A 251 -37.00 3.62 3.56
CA VAL A 251 -36.05 2.51 3.40
C VAL A 251 -36.71 1.36 2.64
N LYS A 252 -35.92 0.50 1.99
CA LYS A 252 -36.42 -0.71 1.34
C LYS A 252 -36.51 -1.86 2.33
N GLN A 253 -37.73 -2.24 2.69
CA GLN A 253 -38.00 -3.47 3.42
C GLN A 253 -38.07 -4.65 2.46
N PHE A 254 -37.26 -5.68 2.70
CA PHE A 254 -37.26 -6.92 1.91
C PHE A 254 -37.63 -8.14 2.76
N SER A 255 -38.29 -9.10 2.11
CA SER A 255 -38.53 -10.44 2.66
C SER A 255 -38.39 -11.46 1.53
N ALA A 256 -37.39 -12.33 1.63
CA ALA A 256 -37.13 -13.39 0.66
C ALA A 256 -36.65 -14.66 1.38
N PRO A 257 -37.35 -15.81 1.27
CA PRO A 257 -36.92 -17.06 1.88
C PRO A 257 -35.52 -17.49 1.40
N ASP A 258 -34.74 -18.18 2.23
CA ASP A 258 -33.37 -18.59 1.87
C ASP A 258 -33.31 -19.49 0.63
N ALA A 259 -34.31 -20.36 0.46
CA ALA A 259 -34.47 -21.25 -0.69
C ALA A 259 -34.92 -20.54 -1.98
N SER A 260 -35.31 -19.26 -1.91
CA SER A 260 -35.70 -18.47 -3.09
C SER A 260 -34.47 -17.92 -3.83
N GLU A 261 -34.70 -17.30 -4.99
CA GLU A 261 -33.64 -16.57 -5.71
C GLU A 261 -33.22 -15.28 -4.98
N GLY A 262 -34.04 -14.74 -4.07
CA GLY A 262 -33.82 -13.45 -3.41
C GLY A 262 -34.42 -12.28 -4.20
N VAL A 263 -34.59 -11.12 -3.55
CA VAL A 263 -34.91 -9.87 -4.26
C VAL A 263 -33.62 -9.29 -4.82
N SER A 264 -33.60 -8.84 -6.07
CA SER A 264 -32.37 -8.39 -6.71
C SER A 264 -32.47 -7.00 -7.32
N LEU A 265 -31.46 -6.16 -7.07
CA LEU A 265 -31.28 -4.84 -7.64
C LEU A 265 -30.21 -4.89 -8.73
N GLN A 266 -30.57 -4.50 -9.95
CA GLN A 266 -29.62 -4.40 -11.06
C GLN A 266 -28.70 -3.19 -10.88
N LEU A 267 -27.39 -3.38 -11.05
CA LEU A 267 -26.38 -2.33 -10.82
C LEU A 267 -25.65 -1.97 -12.12
N GLY A 268 -25.01 -2.96 -12.76
CA GLY A 268 -24.35 -2.78 -14.07
C GLY A 268 -23.07 -1.93 -14.08
N ASN A 269 -22.49 -1.57 -12.92
CA ASN A 269 -21.28 -0.75 -12.84
C ASN A 269 -20.05 -1.48 -13.39
N SER A 270 -19.30 -0.87 -14.30
CA SER A 270 -18.08 -1.44 -14.88
C SER A 270 -16.80 -0.65 -14.59
N ARG A 271 -16.90 0.39 -13.77
CA ARG A 271 -15.81 1.34 -13.48
C ARG A 271 -15.29 1.22 -12.07
N ASP A 272 -16.21 1.12 -11.12
CA ASP A 272 -15.96 1.25 -9.70
C ASP A 272 -16.40 -0.02 -8.95
N PHE A 273 -15.71 -0.32 -7.84
CA PHE A 273 -15.80 -1.64 -7.19
C PHE A 273 -15.87 -1.58 -5.66
N ILE A 274 -16.05 -0.40 -5.07
CA ILE A 274 -16.34 -0.28 -3.64
C ILE A 274 -17.86 -0.19 -3.47
N ILE A 275 -18.49 -1.26 -3.00
CA ILE A 275 -19.94 -1.24 -2.74
C ILE A 275 -20.20 -0.83 -1.30
N SER A 276 -21.21 0.02 -1.08
CA SER A 276 -21.68 0.41 0.24
C SER A 276 -23.19 0.37 0.33
N PHE A 277 -23.73 -0.04 1.47
CA PHE A 277 -25.16 0.02 1.75
C PHE A 277 -25.41 0.00 3.25
N ASP A 278 -26.49 0.64 3.67
CA ASP A 278 -26.98 0.55 5.03
C ASP A 278 -27.88 -0.66 5.18
N LEU A 279 -27.65 -1.42 6.24
CA LEU A 279 -28.28 -2.72 6.45
C LEU A 279 -28.77 -2.87 7.88
N LYS A 280 -29.96 -3.45 7.99
CA LYS A 280 -30.52 -3.97 9.24
C LYS A 280 -31.30 -5.26 8.98
N PHE A 281 -30.84 -6.38 9.52
CA PHE A 281 -31.54 -7.65 9.46
C PHE A 281 -32.57 -7.79 10.59
N VAL A 282 -33.70 -8.43 10.27
CA VAL A 282 -34.72 -8.88 11.22
C VAL A 282 -34.58 -10.39 11.49
N THR A 283 -34.20 -11.14 10.46
CA THR A 283 -33.82 -12.56 10.58
C THR A 283 -32.45 -12.79 9.98
N ASN A 284 -31.90 -13.99 10.18
CA ASN A 284 -30.77 -14.42 9.39
C ASN A 284 -31.04 -14.26 7.89
N GLY A 285 -29.99 -13.94 7.14
CA GLY A 285 -30.06 -13.63 5.73
C GLY A 285 -28.69 -13.35 5.14
N SER A 286 -28.69 -12.85 3.91
CA SER A 286 -27.46 -12.50 3.22
C SER A 286 -27.70 -11.40 2.21
N ILE A 287 -26.70 -10.55 2.01
CA ILE A 287 -26.59 -9.68 0.85
C ILE A 287 -25.50 -10.24 -0.06
N SER A 288 -25.82 -10.54 -1.31
CA SER A 288 -24.88 -11.13 -2.26
C SER A 288 -24.63 -10.19 -3.43
N VAL A 289 -23.40 -10.11 -3.90
CA VAL A 289 -23.01 -9.27 -5.04
C VAL A 289 -22.48 -10.17 -6.14
N VAL A 290 -23.09 -10.10 -7.33
CA VAL A 290 -22.69 -10.88 -8.50
C VAL A 290 -21.71 -10.07 -9.33
N LEU A 291 -20.55 -10.65 -9.62
CA LEU A 291 -19.44 -10.04 -10.33
C LEU A 291 -19.15 -10.79 -11.63
N GLU A 292 -19.03 -10.07 -12.73
CA GLU A 292 -18.40 -10.57 -13.94
C GLU A 292 -16.89 -10.35 -13.84
N THR A 293 -16.07 -11.35 -14.20
CA THR A 293 -14.61 -11.31 -13.95
C THR A 293 -13.77 -11.47 -15.22
N THR A 294 -12.47 -11.23 -15.11
CA THR A 294 -11.49 -11.50 -16.17
C THR A 294 -11.25 -12.99 -16.44
N GLU A 295 -11.71 -13.88 -15.57
CA GLU A 295 -11.56 -15.33 -15.72
C GLU A 295 -12.62 -15.87 -16.70
N LYS A 296 -12.31 -15.83 -18.01
CA LYS A 296 -13.18 -16.33 -19.09
C LYS A 296 -14.62 -15.80 -19.04
N ASN A 297 -14.80 -14.56 -18.56
CA ASN A 297 -16.11 -13.92 -18.35
C ASN A 297 -17.06 -14.72 -17.44
N GLN A 298 -16.51 -15.50 -16.50
CA GLN A 298 -17.30 -16.24 -15.53
C GLN A 298 -17.84 -15.32 -14.43
N LEU A 299 -19.05 -15.63 -13.98
CA LEU A 299 -19.68 -14.96 -12.85
C LEU A 299 -19.16 -15.56 -11.53
N PHE A 300 -18.78 -14.69 -10.61
CA PHE A 300 -18.49 -15.01 -9.22
C PHE A 300 -19.52 -14.31 -8.33
N THR A 301 -19.90 -14.93 -7.22
CA THR A 301 -20.78 -14.31 -6.24
C THR A 301 -20.05 -14.13 -4.92
N VAL A 302 -20.11 -12.92 -4.36
CA VAL A 302 -19.62 -12.65 -3.01
C VAL A 302 -20.84 -12.50 -2.09
N HIS A 303 -20.97 -13.40 -1.12
CA HIS A 303 -22.06 -13.46 -0.15
C HIS A 303 -21.62 -12.87 1.19
N TYR A 304 -22.31 -11.81 1.62
CA TYR A 304 -22.19 -11.24 2.95
C TYR A 304 -23.31 -11.79 3.83
N VAL A 305 -23.00 -12.80 4.64
CA VAL A 305 -23.96 -13.62 5.39
C VAL A 305 -24.04 -13.17 6.84
N SER A 306 -25.22 -13.20 7.44
CA SER A 306 -25.46 -12.77 8.83
C SER A 306 -24.95 -13.78 9.88
N ASN A 307 -23.68 -14.17 9.81
CA ASN A 307 -23.00 -15.07 10.73
C ASN A 307 -21.57 -14.57 11.04
N THR A 308 -20.81 -15.33 11.82
CA THR A 308 -19.44 -14.98 12.22
C THR A 308 -18.35 -15.73 11.46
N GLN A 309 -18.71 -16.42 10.37
CA GLN A 309 -17.75 -17.11 9.52
C GLN A 309 -16.77 -16.11 8.90
N LEU A 310 -15.46 -16.31 9.05
CA LEU A 310 -14.49 -15.34 8.54
C LEU A 310 -14.54 -15.21 7.01
N ILE A 311 -14.25 -16.31 6.33
CA ILE A 311 -14.23 -16.40 4.87
C ILE A 311 -14.39 -17.87 4.45
N ALA A 312 -15.10 -18.13 3.37
CA ALA A 312 -15.02 -19.40 2.63
C ALA A 312 -15.07 -19.18 1.13
N PHE A 313 -14.60 -20.18 0.40
CA PHE A 313 -14.64 -20.20 -1.05
C PHE A 313 -15.01 -21.61 -1.51
N ARG A 314 -16.06 -21.71 -2.32
CA ARG A 314 -16.51 -22.95 -2.95
C ARG A 314 -16.94 -22.65 -4.38
N ASP A 315 -16.32 -23.34 -5.34
CA ASP A 315 -16.57 -23.16 -6.77
C ASP A 315 -16.40 -21.70 -7.24
N ARG A 316 -17.48 -20.93 -7.32
CA ARG A 316 -17.47 -19.50 -7.69
C ARG A 316 -18.14 -18.60 -6.66
N ASP A 317 -18.43 -19.16 -5.49
CA ASP A 317 -19.11 -18.48 -4.40
C ASP A 317 -18.11 -18.24 -3.26
N ILE A 318 -18.00 -16.97 -2.87
CA ILE A 318 -17.14 -16.50 -1.80
C ILE A 318 -18.05 -16.02 -0.68
N TYR A 319 -17.82 -16.47 0.55
CA TYR A 319 -18.67 -16.16 1.70
C TYR A 319 -17.88 -15.37 2.73
N TYR A 320 -18.44 -14.26 3.19
CA TYR A 320 -17.95 -13.47 4.32
C TYR A 320 -19.07 -13.34 5.35
N GLY A 321 -18.80 -13.73 6.59
CA GLY A 321 -19.69 -13.44 7.72
C GLY A 321 -19.56 -11.99 8.13
N ILE A 322 -20.69 -11.27 8.18
CA ILE A 322 -20.75 -9.85 8.54
C ILE A 322 -21.37 -9.60 9.91
N GLY A 323 -21.58 -10.66 10.70
CA GLY A 323 -22.28 -10.62 11.98
C GLY A 323 -23.79 -10.50 11.82
N ALA A 324 -24.52 -10.45 12.93
CA ALA A 324 -25.99 -10.48 12.91
C ALA A 324 -26.63 -9.23 12.26
N ARG A 325 -25.97 -8.06 12.35
CA ARG A 325 -26.44 -6.78 11.79
C ARG A 325 -27.92 -6.46 12.12
N THR A 326 -28.34 -6.73 13.35
CA THR A 326 -29.71 -6.51 13.83
C THR A 326 -30.03 -5.04 14.15
N SER A 327 -28.99 -4.21 14.19
CA SER A 327 -29.07 -2.74 14.28
C SER A 327 -28.55 -2.13 12.99
N TRP A 328 -29.03 -0.93 12.66
CA TRP A 328 -28.58 -0.19 11.49
C TRP A 328 -27.06 0.00 11.52
N SER A 329 -26.41 -0.35 10.41
CA SER A 329 -24.99 -0.10 10.19
C SER A 329 -24.71 -0.02 8.70
N THR A 330 -23.72 0.79 8.33
CA THR A 330 -23.21 0.84 6.96
C THR A 330 -22.21 -0.30 6.76
N LEU A 331 -22.40 -1.09 5.70
CA LEU A 331 -21.42 -2.07 5.25
C LEU A 331 -20.76 -1.54 3.98
N THR A 332 -19.44 -1.34 4.02
CA THR A 332 -18.63 -0.91 2.87
C THR A 332 -17.59 -1.97 2.54
N ARG A 333 -17.55 -2.45 1.29
CA ARG A 333 -16.71 -3.58 0.85
C ARG A 333 -15.98 -3.25 -0.44
N ASP A 334 -14.68 -3.55 -0.47
CA ASP A 334 -13.89 -3.56 -1.69
C ASP A 334 -14.04 -4.91 -2.38
N LEU A 335 -14.82 -4.94 -3.47
CA LEU A 335 -15.14 -6.15 -4.21
C LEU A 335 -13.91 -6.74 -4.91
N LEU A 336 -12.91 -5.93 -5.27
CA LEU A 336 -11.66 -6.43 -5.84
C LEU A 336 -10.86 -7.19 -4.78
N THR A 337 -10.70 -6.60 -3.60
CA THR A 337 -10.01 -7.24 -2.49
C THR A 337 -10.75 -8.51 -2.06
N ASP A 338 -12.07 -8.43 -1.85
CA ASP A 338 -12.87 -9.56 -1.40
C ASP A 338 -12.85 -10.73 -2.38
N LEU A 339 -12.92 -10.45 -3.70
CA LEU A 339 -12.79 -11.45 -4.76
C LEU A 339 -11.41 -12.12 -4.72
N ARG A 340 -10.33 -11.34 -4.71
CA ARG A 340 -8.96 -11.86 -4.75
C ARG A 340 -8.61 -12.67 -3.50
N LYS A 341 -9.08 -12.25 -2.32
CA LYS A 341 -8.85 -12.96 -1.06
C LYS A 341 -9.68 -14.25 -0.97
N GLY A 342 -10.90 -14.25 -1.52
CA GLY A 342 -11.72 -15.47 -1.65
C GLY A 342 -11.08 -16.49 -2.59
N VAL A 343 -10.77 -16.09 -3.83
CA VAL A 343 -10.13 -17.00 -4.83
C VAL A 343 -8.74 -17.45 -4.37
N GLY A 344 -7.99 -16.55 -3.72
CA GLY A 344 -6.66 -16.82 -3.20
C GLY A 344 -6.63 -17.57 -1.85
N LEU A 345 -7.79 -17.97 -1.31
CA LEU A 345 -7.90 -18.55 0.02
C LEU A 345 -6.95 -19.77 0.20
N SER A 346 -6.24 -19.76 1.32
CA SER A 346 -5.21 -20.74 1.65
C SER A 346 -5.19 -21.05 3.15
N ASN A 347 -4.80 -22.28 3.48
CA ASN A 347 -4.53 -22.74 4.84
C ASN A 347 -3.08 -22.47 5.29
N THR A 348 -2.27 -21.83 4.43
CA THR A 348 -0.90 -21.41 4.74
C THR A 348 -0.88 -19.98 5.28
N LYS A 349 0.32 -19.48 5.63
CA LYS A 349 0.52 -18.10 6.08
C LYS A 349 0.37 -17.03 4.98
N ALA A 350 0.27 -17.45 3.72
CA ALA A 350 0.22 -16.56 2.56
C ALA A 350 -1.01 -16.88 1.69
N VAL A 351 -1.74 -15.83 1.32
CA VAL A 351 -2.80 -15.90 0.30
C VAL A 351 -2.18 -16.20 -1.06
N LYS A 352 -2.81 -17.10 -1.84
CA LYS A 352 -2.35 -17.44 -3.19
C LYS A 352 -2.52 -16.23 -4.11
N GLN A 353 -1.48 -15.91 -4.86
CA GLN A 353 -1.54 -14.82 -5.83
C GLN A 353 -2.50 -15.16 -6.97
N THR A 354 -3.30 -14.19 -7.38
CA THR A 354 -4.25 -14.31 -8.49
C THR A 354 -4.27 -13.03 -9.32
N LYS A 355 -4.47 -13.18 -10.62
CA LYS A 355 -4.62 -12.06 -11.58
C LYS A 355 -6.10 -11.73 -11.85
N ILE A 356 -7.03 -12.40 -11.17
CA ILE A 356 -8.46 -12.16 -11.35
C ILE A 356 -8.81 -10.70 -10.97
N MET A 357 -9.68 -10.10 -11.78
CA MET A 357 -10.23 -8.76 -11.59
C MET A 357 -11.74 -8.78 -11.84
N PRO A 358 -12.53 -8.03 -11.07
CA PRO A 358 -13.91 -7.73 -11.46
C PRO A 358 -13.90 -6.80 -12.69
N LYS A 359 -14.79 -7.07 -13.64
CA LYS A 359 -15.06 -6.24 -14.81
C LYS A 359 -16.34 -5.45 -14.65
N ARG A 360 -17.34 -6.06 -14.01
CA ARG A 360 -18.67 -5.47 -13.83
C ARG A 360 -19.34 -5.99 -12.57
N VAL A 361 -19.88 -5.08 -11.77
CA VAL A 361 -20.82 -5.37 -10.68
C VAL A 361 -22.20 -5.51 -11.30
N VAL A 362 -22.68 -6.75 -11.41
CA VAL A 362 -23.89 -7.07 -12.18
C VAL A 362 -25.12 -6.65 -11.39
N ARG A 363 -25.30 -7.23 -10.19
CA ARG A 363 -26.48 -7.01 -9.35
C ARG A 363 -26.18 -7.32 -7.89
N LEU A 364 -27.01 -6.77 -7.01
CA LEU A 364 -27.09 -7.10 -5.59
C LEU A 364 -28.33 -7.96 -5.34
N VAL A 365 -28.22 -8.98 -4.49
CA VAL A 365 -29.30 -9.91 -4.16
C VAL A 365 -29.47 -9.98 -2.65
N ALA A 366 -30.67 -9.70 -2.14
CA ALA A 366 -31.00 -9.78 -0.72
C ALA A 366 -31.85 -11.01 -0.41
N LYS A 367 -31.47 -11.75 0.64
CA LYS A 367 -32.18 -12.90 1.20
C LYS A 367 -32.38 -12.73 2.70
N GLY A 368 -33.39 -13.39 3.25
CA GLY A 368 -33.86 -13.20 4.62
C GLY A 368 -34.89 -12.08 4.73
N ARG A 369 -35.06 -11.54 5.93
CA ARG A 369 -35.94 -10.39 6.20
C ARG A 369 -35.13 -9.25 6.79
N GLY A 370 -35.29 -8.05 6.26
CA GLY A 370 -34.54 -6.89 6.72
C GLY A 370 -34.87 -5.61 5.97
N PHE A 371 -33.98 -4.63 6.14
CA PHE A 371 -34.05 -3.31 5.54
C PHE A 371 -32.73 -2.98 4.86
N LEU A 372 -32.82 -2.34 3.70
CA LEU A 372 -31.71 -1.81 2.92
C LEU A 372 -31.96 -0.35 2.60
N ASP A 373 -30.88 0.42 2.56
CA ASP A 373 -30.89 1.83 2.25
C ASP A 373 -29.51 2.27 1.72
N ASN A 374 -29.44 3.40 1.02
CA ASN A 374 -28.22 4.02 0.49
C ASN A 374 -27.28 3.05 -0.25
N VAL A 375 -27.81 2.29 -1.21
CA VAL A 375 -26.98 1.38 -2.02
C VAL A 375 -26.16 2.21 -2.99
N THR A 376 -24.83 2.17 -2.84
CA THR A 376 -23.88 2.95 -3.65
C THR A 376 -22.71 2.11 -4.13
N ILE A 377 -22.11 2.52 -5.23
CA ILE A 377 -20.79 2.05 -5.67
C ILE A 377 -19.89 3.26 -5.87
N SER A 378 -18.68 3.20 -5.32
CA SER A 378 -17.68 4.26 -5.44
C SER A 378 -16.30 3.76 -5.89
N ALA A 379 -15.50 4.67 -6.43
CA ALA A 379 -14.13 4.39 -6.81
C ALA A 379 -13.27 4.03 -5.59
N THR A 380 -13.44 4.77 -4.49
CA THR A 380 -12.77 4.55 -3.20
C THR A 380 -13.71 4.90 -2.05
N ALA A 381 -13.43 4.37 -0.85
CA ALA A 381 -14.11 4.74 0.40
C ALA A 381 -13.10 4.81 1.55
N HIS A 382 -12.07 5.64 1.37
CA HIS A 382 -10.93 5.68 2.30
C HIS A 382 -11.32 5.98 3.75
N MET A 383 -12.23 6.93 3.97
CA MET A 383 -12.63 7.28 5.33
C MET A 383 -13.39 6.17 6.04
N ALA A 384 -14.16 5.34 5.33
CA ALA A 384 -14.82 4.17 5.92
C ALA A 384 -13.78 3.15 6.43
N ALA A 385 -12.74 2.88 5.64
CA ALA A 385 -11.63 2.03 6.04
C ALA A 385 -10.82 2.61 7.22
N PHE A 386 -10.58 3.92 7.21
CA PHE A 386 -9.89 4.62 8.30
C PHE A 386 -10.66 4.55 9.62
N PHE A 387 -11.97 4.80 9.61
CA PHE A 387 -12.78 4.73 10.82
C PHE A 387 -12.99 3.28 11.29
N ALA A 388 -13.13 2.31 10.39
CA ALA A 388 -13.15 0.89 10.78
C ALA A 388 -11.88 0.51 11.58
N ALA A 389 -10.70 0.95 11.14
CA ALA A 389 -9.45 0.75 11.87
C ALA A 389 -9.42 1.50 13.22
N SER A 390 -9.85 2.77 13.22
CA SER A 390 -9.87 3.63 14.41
C SER A 390 -10.79 3.09 15.50
N ASP A 391 -12.00 2.69 15.13
CA ASP A 391 -12.99 2.14 16.05
C ASP A 391 -12.57 0.77 16.56
N TRP A 392 -11.95 -0.07 15.70
CA TRP A 392 -11.39 -1.34 16.14
C TRP A 392 -10.31 -1.14 17.22
N LEU A 393 -9.43 -0.15 17.03
CA LEU A 393 -8.40 0.20 18.02
C LEU A 393 -9.01 0.64 19.35
N VAL A 394 -10.05 1.47 19.34
CA VAL A 394 -10.75 1.87 20.58
C VAL A 394 -11.37 0.67 21.28
N ARG A 395 -12.09 -0.20 20.55
CA ARG A 395 -12.79 -1.36 21.13
C ARG A 395 -11.86 -2.46 21.66
N ASN A 396 -10.67 -2.61 21.08
CA ASN A 396 -9.75 -3.71 21.37
C ASN A 396 -8.51 -3.30 22.16
N GLN A 397 -8.48 -2.08 22.69
CA GLN A 397 -7.46 -1.68 23.66
C GLN A 397 -7.78 -2.30 25.01
N ASP A 398 -6.79 -2.93 25.65
CA ASP A 398 -6.98 -3.50 26.98
C ASP A 398 -6.85 -2.47 28.11
N GLU A 399 -7.10 -2.93 29.34
CA GLU A 399 -7.04 -2.12 30.57
C GLU A 399 -5.66 -1.50 30.84
N ARG A 400 -4.58 -2.05 30.26
CA ARG A 400 -3.20 -1.54 30.38
C ARG A 400 -2.85 -0.55 29.27
N GLY A 401 -3.82 -0.21 28.42
CA GLY A 401 -3.64 0.69 27.28
C GLY A 401 -2.96 0.03 26.08
N GLY A 402 -2.72 -1.28 26.12
CA GLY A 402 -2.06 -2.02 25.06
C GLY A 402 -3.01 -2.66 24.06
N TRP A 403 -2.47 -3.05 22.91
CA TRP A 403 -3.13 -3.98 21.99
C TRP A 403 -2.37 -5.32 21.99
N PRO A 404 -2.80 -6.31 22.77
CA PRO A 404 -2.06 -7.55 22.95
C PRO A 404 -1.98 -8.35 21.64
N ILE A 405 -0.79 -8.81 21.29
CA ILE A 405 -0.56 -9.61 20.09
C ILE A 405 -0.75 -11.09 20.44
N MET A 406 -1.85 -11.67 19.98
CA MET A 406 -2.34 -13.00 20.38
C MET A 406 -1.73 -14.14 19.57
N VAL A 407 -0.42 -14.08 19.33
CA VAL A 407 0.34 -15.16 18.66
C VAL A 407 1.76 -15.21 19.21
N THR A 408 2.32 -16.42 19.35
CA THR A 408 3.71 -16.59 19.76
C THR A 408 4.65 -16.05 18.67
N ARG A 409 5.69 -15.31 19.08
CA ARG A 409 6.72 -14.80 18.17
C ARG A 409 8.11 -15.23 18.61
N LYS A 410 8.79 -16.01 17.77
CA LYS A 410 10.22 -16.35 17.93
C LYS A 410 11.08 -15.51 16.98
N LEU A 411 11.77 -14.49 17.49
CA LEU A 411 12.49 -13.50 16.67
C LEU A 411 13.73 -14.07 15.95
N GLY A 412 14.40 -15.04 16.58
CA GLY A 412 15.59 -15.73 16.09
C GLY A 412 16.18 -16.62 17.18
N GLU A 413 17.26 -17.33 16.86
CA GLU A 413 18.05 -18.02 17.89
C GLU A 413 18.67 -17.00 18.86
N GLY A 414 18.81 -17.37 20.13
CA GLY A 414 19.30 -16.49 21.21
C GLY A 414 18.22 -15.64 21.91
N PHE A 415 17.07 -15.40 21.27
CA PHE A 415 15.94 -14.70 21.90
C PHE A 415 14.92 -15.68 22.48
N ARG A 416 14.38 -15.35 23.68
CA ARG A 416 13.21 -16.05 24.22
C ARG A 416 11.99 -15.84 23.31
N SER A 417 11.14 -16.86 23.23
CA SER A 417 9.83 -16.75 22.57
C SER A 417 8.96 -15.73 23.31
N LEU A 418 8.29 -14.87 22.54
CA LEU A 418 7.25 -13.99 23.05
C LEU A 418 5.94 -14.75 23.05
N GLU A 419 5.41 -15.07 24.23
CA GLU A 419 4.13 -15.75 24.38
C GLU A 419 2.94 -14.80 24.13
N PRO A 420 1.78 -15.31 23.65
CA PRO A 420 0.62 -14.49 23.31
C PRO A 420 0.25 -13.48 24.41
N GLY A 421 -0.04 -12.25 24.00
CA GLY A 421 -0.33 -11.14 24.91
C GLY A 421 0.81 -10.13 25.08
N TRP A 422 1.93 -10.31 24.37
CA TRP A 422 2.99 -9.31 24.27
C TRP A 422 2.52 -8.05 23.53
N TYR A 423 3.08 -6.88 23.89
CA TYR A 423 2.84 -5.61 23.21
C TYR A 423 4.00 -5.25 22.29
N SER A 424 3.78 -4.30 21.38
CA SER A 424 4.81 -3.77 20.50
C SER A 424 4.80 -2.24 20.53
N ALA A 425 5.95 -1.60 20.72
CA ALA A 425 6.05 -0.14 20.65
C ALA A 425 5.63 0.40 19.29
N MET A 426 5.83 -0.37 18.21
CA MET A 426 5.35 -0.02 16.88
C MET A 426 3.82 -0.11 16.79
N ALA A 427 3.19 -1.10 17.45
CA ALA A 427 1.74 -1.19 17.52
C ALA A 427 1.16 0.01 18.26
N GLN A 428 1.71 0.33 19.43
CA GLN A 428 1.27 1.48 20.22
C GLN A 428 1.45 2.79 19.45
N GLY A 429 2.61 3.00 18.83
CA GLY A 429 2.93 4.19 18.06
C GLY A 429 1.97 4.42 16.89
N GLN A 430 1.80 3.39 16.05
CA GLN A 430 0.91 3.52 14.89
C GLN A 430 -0.56 3.65 15.30
N ALA A 431 -0.98 2.98 16.37
CA ALA A 431 -2.32 3.16 16.91
C ALA A 431 -2.55 4.58 17.44
N MET A 432 -1.58 5.17 18.16
CA MET A 432 -1.65 6.58 18.59
C MET A 432 -1.81 7.50 17.37
N SER A 433 -1.02 7.32 16.32
CA SER A 433 -1.12 8.10 15.08
C SER A 433 -2.47 7.96 14.38
N THR A 434 -3.09 6.77 14.40
CA THR A 434 -4.44 6.56 13.86
C THR A 434 -5.48 7.28 14.71
N LEU A 435 -5.45 7.08 16.03
CA LEU A 435 -6.43 7.62 16.97
C LEU A 435 -6.36 9.16 17.06
N VAL A 436 -5.16 9.75 17.02
CA VAL A 436 -4.98 11.20 16.97
C VAL A 436 -5.66 11.79 15.73
N ARG A 437 -5.47 11.18 14.56
CA ARG A 437 -6.14 11.63 13.32
C ARG A 437 -7.67 11.51 13.41
N ALA A 438 -8.17 10.44 14.04
CA ALA A 438 -9.61 10.25 14.23
C ALA A 438 -10.19 11.31 15.18
N TYR A 439 -9.48 11.62 16.26
CA TYR A 439 -9.83 12.70 17.17
C TYR A 439 -9.82 14.07 16.48
N LEU A 440 -8.80 14.38 15.68
CA LEU A 440 -8.70 15.67 15.01
C LEU A 440 -9.85 15.90 14.01
N LEU A 441 -10.33 14.83 13.36
CA LEU A 441 -11.47 14.89 12.44
C LEU A 441 -12.83 14.99 13.14
N THR A 442 -13.03 14.24 14.23
CA THR A 442 -14.37 14.07 14.84
C THR A 442 -14.57 14.87 16.12
N ARG A 443 -13.47 15.22 16.79
CA ARG A 443 -13.42 15.74 18.17
C ARG A 443 -14.03 14.81 19.21
N ASP A 444 -14.22 13.53 18.88
CA ASP A 444 -14.68 12.52 19.84
C ASP A 444 -13.56 12.15 20.83
N ALA A 445 -13.79 12.46 22.11
CA ALA A 445 -12.85 12.24 23.19
C ALA A 445 -12.49 10.77 23.41
N ALA A 446 -13.29 9.81 22.92
CA ALA A 446 -12.96 8.38 23.00
C ALA A 446 -11.64 8.06 22.29
N PHE A 447 -11.39 8.66 21.12
CA PHE A 447 -10.15 8.46 20.38
C PHE A 447 -8.94 9.03 21.11
N LEU A 448 -9.03 10.28 21.59
CA LEU A 448 -7.95 10.91 22.36
C LEU A 448 -7.68 10.16 23.66
N GLY A 449 -8.73 9.73 24.37
CA GLY A 449 -8.62 8.94 25.60
C GLY A 449 -7.91 7.61 25.37
N ALA A 450 -8.23 6.90 24.28
CA ALA A 450 -7.53 5.68 23.90
C ALA A 450 -6.05 5.94 23.53
N ALA A 451 -5.75 7.02 22.80
CA ALA A 451 -4.38 7.40 22.46
C ALA A 451 -3.56 7.74 23.72
N LEU A 452 -4.13 8.46 24.68
CA LEU A 452 -3.48 8.78 25.95
C LEU A 452 -3.17 7.52 26.78
N ARG A 453 -4.09 6.53 26.83
CA ARG A 453 -3.80 5.26 27.52
C ARG A 453 -2.69 4.46 26.85
N ALA A 454 -2.49 4.65 25.55
CA ALA A 454 -1.52 3.89 24.76
C ALA A 454 -0.05 4.15 25.14
N THR A 455 0.23 5.19 25.92
CA THR A 455 1.58 5.48 26.45
C THR A 455 1.96 4.58 27.63
N ALA A 456 0.98 3.94 28.30
CA ALA A 456 1.23 3.17 29.51
C ALA A 456 2.28 2.05 29.34
N PRO A 457 2.26 1.22 28.27
CA PRO A 457 3.28 0.18 28.06
C PRO A 457 4.71 0.70 27.93
N TYR A 458 4.93 1.96 27.52
CA TYR A 458 6.28 2.54 27.35
C TYR A 458 7.01 2.78 28.67
N LYS A 459 6.29 2.76 29.81
CA LYS A 459 6.86 2.96 31.14
C LYS A 459 7.36 1.68 31.79
N LEU A 460 6.98 0.53 31.25
CA LEU A 460 7.25 -0.78 31.85
C LEU A 460 8.27 -1.57 31.01
N PRO A 461 9.16 -2.34 31.64
CA PRO A 461 10.05 -3.24 30.92
C PRO A 461 9.29 -4.45 30.34
N ALA A 462 9.92 -5.15 29.40
CA ALA A 462 9.35 -6.33 28.74
C ALA A 462 8.83 -7.39 29.74
N GLU A 463 9.58 -7.65 30.80
CA GLU A 463 9.25 -8.63 31.84
C GLU A 463 7.97 -8.28 32.62
N GLN A 464 7.59 -7.00 32.64
CA GLN A 464 6.38 -6.50 33.31
C GLN A 464 5.23 -6.24 32.33
N ARG A 465 5.26 -6.89 31.15
CA ARG A 465 4.34 -6.65 30.02
C ARG A 465 4.35 -5.20 29.55
N GLY A 466 5.53 -4.60 29.47
CA GLY A 466 5.75 -3.33 28.81
C GLY A 466 6.52 -3.48 27.50
N VAL A 467 6.97 -2.34 26.98
CA VAL A 467 7.77 -2.27 25.75
C VAL A 467 9.10 -1.54 25.94
N LYS A 468 9.45 -1.17 27.18
CA LYS A 468 10.69 -0.45 27.47
C LYS A 468 11.89 -1.41 27.54
N ALA A 469 12.98 -1.03 26.90
CA ALA A 469 14.32 -1.55 27.10
C ALA A 469 15.26 -0.41 27.50
N VAL A 470 16.46 -0.74 27.98
CA VAL A 470 17.50 0.24 28.26
C VAL A 470 18.82 -0.26 27.66
N PHE A 471 19.32 0.45 26.65
CA PHE A 471 20.61 0.12 26.04
C PHE A 471 21.75 0.57 26.95
N MET A 472 22.60 -0.38 27.34
CA MET A 472 23.80 -0.18 28.17
C MET A 472 23.54 0.67 29.43
N ASN A 473 22.42 0.42 30.11
CA ASN A 473 21.98 1.14 31.32
C ASN A 473 21.89 2.67 31.16
N ARG A 474 21.79 3.18 29.92
CA ARG A 474 21.83 4.63 29.65
C ARG A 474 20.67 5.12 28.79
N HIS A 475 20.39 4.44 27.67
CA HIS A 475 19.46 4.94 26.66
C HIS A 475 18.14 4.18 26.71
N ASP A 476 17.04 4.87 27.06
CA ASP A 476 15.69 4.31 27.00
C ASP A 476 15.33 3.95 25.55
N TRP A 477 14.77 2.77 25.33
CA TRP A 477 14.34 2.29 24.02
C TRP A 477 12.95 1.68 24.09
N TYR A 478 12.17 1.79 23.02
CA TYR A 478 10.82 1.25 22.92
C TYR A 478 10.79 0.13 21.87
N GLU A 479 10.64 -1.10 22.35
CA GLU A 479 10.85 -2.33 21.59
C GLU A 479 9.69 -2.63 20.63
N GLU A 480 10.01 -2.85 19.35
CA GLU A 480 9.08 -3.49 18.41
C GLU A 480 8.73 -4.91 18.89
N TYR A 481 9.74 -5.62 19.38
CA TYR A 481 9.63 -6.96 19.97
C TYR A 481 10.27 -6.92 21.37
N PRO A 482 9.48 -6.90 22.46
CA PRO A 482 9.98 -6.81 23.84
C PRO A 482 10.61 -8.15 24.27
N THR A 483 11.73 -8.49 23.66
CA THR A 483 12.47 -9.75 23.82
C THR A 483 13.44 -9.69 25.00
N SER A 484 13.83 -10.86 25.49
CA SER A 484 14.94 -11.03 26.44
C SER A 484 15.99 -11.97 25.80
N PRO A 485 17.25 -11.53 25.61
CA PRO A 485 17.71 -10.14 25.75
C PRO A 485 17.01 -9.19 24.76
N SER A 486 17.12 -7.88 24.99
CA SER A 486 16.53 -6.83 24.13
C SER A 486 17.06 -6.88 22.69
N SER A 487 16.22 -6.51 21.73
CA SER A 487 16.51 -6.63 20.29
C SER A 487 16.89 -5.30 19.64
N PHE A 488 16.34 -4.19 20.12
CA PHE A 488 16.58 -2.84 19.60
C PHE A 488 16.30 -2.72 18.09
N VAL A 489 15.10 -3.07 17.64
CA VAL A 489 14.71 -2.89 16.23
C VAL A 489 14.50 -1.40 15.91
N LEU A 490 15.20 -0.89 14.89
CA LEU A 490 15.24 0.54 14.58
C LEU A 490 13.90 1.09 14.06
N ASN A 491 13.34 0.47 13.04
CA ASN A 491 12.14 0.99 12.38
C ASN A 491 10.93 1.07 13.34
N GLY A 492 10.70 0.04 14.15
CA GLY A 492 9.58 0.02 15.10
C GLY A 492 9.74 1.07 16.20
N PHE A 493 10.97 1.31 16.66
CA PHE A 493 11.28 2.39 17.60
C PHE A 493 10.94 3.75 17.01
N MET A 494 11.38 4.06 15.79
CA MET A 494 11.05 5.35 15.15
C MET A 494 9.55 5.54 14.93
N TYR A 495 8.79 4.50 14.54
CA TYR A 495 7.32 4.59 14.49
C TYR A 495 6.70 4.86 15.87
N SER A 496 7.27 4.31 16.93
CA SER A 496 6.82 4.57 18.29
C SER A 496 7.00 6.03 18.68
N LEU A 497 8.10 6.67 18.26
CA LEU A 497 8.36 8.10 18.50
C LEU A 497 7.42 8.99 17.69
N ILE A 498 7.12 8.65 16.44
CA ILE A 498 6.17 9.40 15.62
C ILE A 498 4.77 9.39 16.25
N GLY A 499 4.34 8.25 16.81
CA GLY A 499 3.07 8.17 17.54
C GLY A 499 3.04 9.03 18.82
N LEU A 500 4.14 9.05 19.58
CA LEU A 500 4.27 9.92 20.75
C LEU A 500 4.30 11.40 20.36
N TYR A 501 4.92 11.74 19.23
CA TYR A 501 4.90 13.09 18.66
C TYR A 501 3.47 13.51 18.29
N ASP A 502 2.75 12.69 17.54
CA ASP A 502 1.36 12.96 17.17
C ASP A 502 0.49 13.26 18.40
N LEU A 503 0.67 12.44 19.45
CA LEU A 503 -0.08 12.60 20.69
C LEU A 503 0.32 13.84 21.48
N LYS A 504 1.62 14.13 21.66
CA LYS A 504 2.07 15.29 22.45
C LYS A 504 1.64 16.61 21.81
N GLU A 505 1.68 16.69 20.47
CA GLU A 505 1.26 17.89 19.73
C GLU A 505 -0.26 18.09 19.76
N THR A 506 -1.03 17.01 19.95
CA THR A 506 -2.50 17.07 19.90
C THR A 506 -3.15 17.21 21.28
N ALA A 507 -2.60 16.56 22.31
CA ALA A 507 -3.21 16.48 23.64
C ALA A 507 -3.04 17.75 24.50
N GLY A 508 -2.24 18.71 24.05
CA GLY A 508 -1.89 19.93 24.80
C GLY A 508 -0.98 19.65 26.00
N GLU A 509 -0.49 20.72 26.65
CA GLU A 509 0.57 20.63 27.66
C GLU A 509 0.24 19.73 28.85
N LYS A 510 -1.01 19.74 29.34
CA LYS A 510 -1.40 18.99 30.54
C LYS A 510 -1.56 17.49 30.28
N LEU A 511 -2.35 17.12 29.27
CA LEU A 511 -2.61 15.71 28.96
C LEU A 511 -1.46 15.07 28.18
N GLY A 512 -0.79 15.84 27.31
CA GLY A 512 0.33 15.38 26.50
C GLY A 512 1.67 15.28 27.24
N ARG A 513 1.75 15.68 28.52
CA ARG A 513 3.01 15.70 29.29
C ARG A 513 3.74 14.35 29.31
N GLU A 514 3.00 13.25 29.47
CA GLU A 514 3.60 11.91 29.48
C GLU A 514 4.16 11.54 28.09
N ALA A 515 3.39 11.77 27.03
CA ALA A 515 3.83 11.52 25.67
C ALA A 515 5.06 12.38 25.30
N ARG A 516 5.10 13.64 25.76
CA ARG A 516 6.23 14.55 25.61
C ARG A 516 7.49 14.02 26.28
N LEU A 517 7.41 13.60 27.54
CA LEU A 517 8.58 13.05 28.26
C LEU A 517 9.13 11.79 27.59
N LEU A 518 8.25 10.88 27.15
CA LEU A 518 8.64 9.68 26.44
C LEU A 518 9.30 10.03 25.08
N TYR A 519 8.68 10.94 24.32
CA TYR A 519 9.24 11.39 23.04
C TYR A 519 10.64 12.00 23.20
N GLU A 520 10.83 12.93 24.14
CA GLU A 520 12.10 13.62 24.36
C GLU A 520 13.22 12.62 24.72
N ARG A 521 12.96 11.69 25.65
CA ARG A 521 13.92 10.64 26.03
C ARG A 521 14.22 9.68 24.88
N GLY A 522 13.20 9.29 24.12
CA GLY A 522 13.37 8.42 22.95
C GLY A 522 14.17 9.08 21.83
N MET A 523 13.96 10.38 21.58
CA MET A 523 14.72 11.15 20.60
C MET A 523 16.19 11.32 21.00
N GLU A 524 16.48 11.50 22.30
CA GLU A 524 17.85 11.50 22.82
C GLU A 524 18.54 10.16 22.53
N SER A 525 17.88 9.04 22.85
CA SER A 525 18.40 7.69 22.55
C SER A 525 18.60 7.46 21.06
N LEU A 526 17.64 7.86 20.22
CA LEU A 526 17.73 7.70 18.76
C LEU A 526 18.99 8.38 18.22
N LYS A 527 19.23 9.64 18.61
CA LYS A 527 20.39 10.41 18.15
C LYS A 527 21.70 9.75 18.58
N ALA A 528 21.79 9.26 19.81
CA ALA A 528 22.98 8.59 20.32
C ALA A 528 23.25 7.23 19.65
N MET A 529 22.21 6.46 19.35
CA MET A 529 22.32 5.08 18.88
C MET A 529 22.29 4.94 17.35
N LEU A 530 21.90 5.97 16.60
CA LEU A 530 21.81 5.92 15.13
C LEU A 530 23.09 5.42 14.43
N PRO A 531 24.32 5.80 14.86
CA PRO A 531 25.55 5.28 14.25
C PRO A 531 25.68 3.76 14.32
N LEU A 532 25.12 3.11 15.34
CA LEU A 532 25.22 1.65 15.53
C LEU A 532 24.49 0.85 14.44
N TYR A 533 23.58 1.51 13.70
CA TYR A 533 22.82 0.89 12.62
C TYR A 533 23.42 1.17 11.24
N ASP A 534 24.49 1.96 11.12
CA ASP A 534 25.12 2.32 9.86
C ASP A 534 26.29 1.37 9.55
N THR A 535 26.22 0.62 8.45
CA THR A 535 27.30 -0.31 8.06
C THR A 535 28.36 0.34 7.18
N GLY A 536 28.17 1.61 6.81
CA GLY A 536 28.96 2.28 5.79
C GLY A 536 28.49 2.02 4.35
N SER A 537 27.55 1.11 4.12
CA SER A 537 27.01 0.76 2.78
C SER A 537 25.53 0.38 2.78
N GLY A 538 24.87 0.49 3.93
CA GLY A 538 23.51 0.07 4.19
C GLY A 538 23.16 0.31 5.65
N THR A 539 22.08 -0.31 6.13
CA THR A 539 21.71 -0.26 7.55
C THR A 539 21.48 -1.65 8.13
N ILE A 540 21.67 -1.78 9.44
CA ILE A 540 21.29 -2.96 10.21
C ILE A 540 19.83 -2.81 10.66
N TYR A 541 19.07 -3.91 10.72
CA TYR A 541 17.67 -3.90 11.14
C TYR A 541 17.52 -3.78 12.67
N ASP A 542 18.40 -4.47 13.41
CA ASP A 542 18.38 -4.56 14.86
C ASP A 542 19.80 -4.75 15.43
N LEU A 543 19.97 -4.59 16.75
CA LEU A 543 21.29 -4.71 17.39
C LEU A 543 21.58 -6.13 17.89
N ARG A 544 20.98 -7.19 17.32
CA ARG A 544 21.21 -8.57 17.77
C ARG A 544 22.67 -8.99 17.74
N HIS A 545 23.44 -8.45 16.79
CA HIS A 545 24.87 -8.75 16.66
C HIS A 545 25.67 -8.30 17.88
N PHE A 546 25.30 -7.16 18.46
CA PHE A 546 25.87 -6.66 19.70
C PHE A 546 25.34 -7.41 20.92
N MET A 547 24.02 -7.68 20.95
CA MET A 547 23.37 -8.29 22.13
C MET A 547 23.61 -9.80 22.27
N LEU A 548 23.83 -10.51 21.17
CA LEU A 548 24.00 -11.97 21.13
C LEU A 548 25.40 -12.40 20.67
N GLY A 549 26.26 -11.48 20.23
CA GLY A 549 27.58 -11.82 19.68
C GLY A 549 27.52 -12.56 18.33
N THR A 550 26.46 -12.32 17.54
CA THR A 550 26.24 -12.98 16.23
C THR A 550 26.55 -12.03 15.06
N ALA A 551 26.42 -12.51 13.82
CA ALA A 551 26.47 -11.66 12.64
C ALA A 551 25.35 -10.58 12.64
N PRO A 552 25.59 -9.40 12.03
CA PRO A 552 24.57 -8.37 11.80
C PRO A 552 23.36 -8.87 11.04
N ASN A 553 22.16 -8.53 11.51
CA ASN A 553 20.94 -8.71 10.74
C ASN A 553 20.73 -7.50 9.81
N LEU A 554 21.28 -7.59 8.60
CA LEU A 554 21.21 -6.50 7.62
C LEU A 554 19.76 -6.18 7.24
N ALA A 555 19.43 -4.90 7.20
CA ALA A 555 18.13 -4.45 6.72
C ALA A 555 18.07 -4.59 5.20
N ARG A 556 17.10 -5.36 4.70
CA ARG A 556 16.76 -5.39 3.27
C ARG A 556 16.47 -3.98 2.75
N TRP A 557 16.62 -3.76 1.43
CA TRP A 557 16.51 -2.41 0.84
C TRP A 557 15.18 -1.69 1.11
N ASP A 558 14.08 -2.41 1.29
CA ASP A 558 12.78 -1.84 1.70
C ASP A 558 12.75 -1.36 3.15
N TYR A 559 13.45 -2.05 4.06
CA TYR A 559 13.66 -1.53 5.42
C TYR A 559 14.67 -0.38 5.43
N HIS A 560 15.72 -0.42 4.61
CA HIS A 560 16.65 0.69 4.49
C HIS A 560 15.96 1.97 4.02
N THR A 561 15.12 1.91 2.98
CA THR A 561 14.31 3.08 2.57
C THR A 561 13.27 3.47 3.60
N THR A 562 12.72 2.53 4.37
CA THR A 562 11.86 2.84 5.53
C THR A 562 12.63 3.65 6.57
N HIS A 563 13.86 3.25 6.92
CA HIS A 563 14.70 4.01 7.85
C HIS A 563 14.97 5.44 7.32
N ILE A 564 15.30 5.58 6.03
CA ILE A 564 15.49 6.89 5.40
C ILE A 564 14.21 7.74 5.49
N ASN A 565 13.05 7.17 5.17
CA ASN A 565 11.77 7.90 5.19
C ASN A 565 11.43 8.37 6.61
N GLN A 566 11.68 7.54 7.62
CA GLN A 566 11.46 7.89 9.03
C GLN A 566 12.40 9.00 9.47
N LEU A 567 13.70 8.91 9.19
CA LEU A 567 14.64 9.98 9.52
C LEU A 567 14.36 11.28 8.75
N GLN A 568 13.91 11.18 7.49
CA GLN A 568 13.51 12.35 6.71
C GLN A 568 12.31 13.04 7.36
N LEU A 569 11.30 12.29 7.78
CA LEU A 569 10.18 12.81 8.56
C LEU A 569 10.66 13.48 9.85
N LEU A 570 11.46 12.78 10.67
CA LEU A 570 11.97 13.30 11.94
C LEU A 570 12.81 14.58 11.74
N SER A 571 13.56 14.69 10.65
CA SER A 571 14.34 15.89 10.32
C SER A 571 13.50 17.14 10.01
N THR A 572 12.18 16.99 9.84
CA THR A 572 11.26 18.11 9.65
C THR A 572 10.57 18.58 10.94
N ILE A 573 10.75 17.84 12.03
CA ILE A 573 10.16 18.13 13.35
C ILE A 573 11.22 18.24 14.46
N ASP A 574 12.47 17.96 14.13
CA ASP A 574 13.66 18.14 14.97
C ASP A 574 14.84 18.58 14.09
N ASP A 575 15.40 19.76 14.38
CA ASP A 575 16.44 20.40 13.57
C ASP A 575 17.86 19.85 13.78
N SER A 576 18.02 18.79 14.58
CA SER A 576 19.33 18.19 14.84
C SER A 576 20.05 17.78 13.54
N PRO A 577 21.29 18.26 13.27
CA PRO A 577 22.00 18.00 12.02
C PRO A 577 22.18 16.52 11.70
N ILE A 578 22.29 15.67 12.73
CA ILE A 578 22.49 14.23 12.61
C ILE A 578 21.46 13.56 11.70
N PHE A 579 20.19 13.98 11.73
CA PHE A 579 19.17 13.38 10.86
C PHE A 579 19.41 13.71 9.40
N LYS A 580 19.72 14.97 9.08
CA LYS A 580 19.99 15.42 7.70
C LYS A 580 21.26 14.75 7.15
N GLU A 581 22.30 14.60 7.98
CA GLU A 581 23.54 13.92 7.62
C GLU A 581 23.34 12.43 7.32
N PHE A 582 22.65 11.71 8.20
CA PHE A 582 22.35 10.29 8.01
C PHE A 582 21.43 10.07 6.82
N VAL A 583 20.38 10.89 6.63
CA VAL A 583 19.51 10.81 5.43
C VAL A 583 20.32 10.99 4.15
N LYS A 584 21.20 11.99 4.10
CA LYS A 584 22.06 12.23 2.93
C LYS A 584 22.96 11.03 2.65
N ARG A 585 23.63 10.51 3.67
CA ARG A 585 24.54 9.38 3.55
C ARG A 585 23.81 8.09 3.16
N TRP A 586 22.72 7.74 3.83
CA TRP A 586 21.94 6.54 3.53
C TRP A 586 21.28 6.58 2.15
N LYS A 587 20.83 7.76 1.68
CA LYS A 587 20.38 7.92 0.29
C LYS A 587 21.47 7.57 -0.73
N SER A 588 22.74 7.83 -0.42
CA SER A 588 23.85 7.48 -1.32
C SER A 588 24.05 5.97 -1.46
N TYR A 589 23.74 5.20 -0.41
CA TYR A 589 23.90 3.73 -0.39
C TYR A 589 22.98 3.05 -1.40
N LEU A 590 21.78 3.61 -1.65
CA LEU A 590 20.86 3.13 -2.69
C LEU A 590 21.44 3.17 -4.11
N ARG A 591 22.54 3.93 -4.32
CA ARG A 591 23.25 4.08 -5.58
C ARG A 591 24.69 3.54 -5.50
N GLY A 592 24.98 2.68 -4.53
CA GLY A 592 26.31 2.08 -4.35
C GLY A 592 27.34 3.00 -3.68
N GLY A 593 26.91 4.14 -3.15
CA GLY A 593 27.75 4.98 -2.30
C GLY A 593 28.22 4.20 -1.06
N ARG A 594 29.41 4.53 -0.56
CA ARG A 594 30.00 3.91 0.63
C ARG A 594 30.64 4.98 1.51
N ALA A 595 30.68 4.76 2.81
CA ALA A 595 31.56 5.49 3.69
C ALA A 595 33.02 5.27 3.25
N LYS A 596 33.86 6.29 3.42
CA LYS A 596 35.30 6.16 3.12
C LYS A 596 35.91 5.13 4.07
N HIS A 597 36.75 4.24 3.54
CA HIS A 597 37.69 3.48 4.37
C HIS A 597 38.87 4.39 4.77
N ASN A 598 39.67 3.93 5.73
CA ASN A 598 40.86 4.63 6.22
C ASN A 598 42.00 4.68 5.18
#